data_AF-A0A6I5CD03-F1
#
_entry.id   AF-A0A6I5CD03-F1
#
_cell.length_a   1.000
_cell.length_b   1.000
_cell.length_c   1.000
_cell.angle_alpha   90.00
_cell.angle_beta   90.00
_cell.angle_gamma   90.00
#
_symmetry.space_group_name_H-M   'P 1'
#
loop_
_entity.id
_entity.type
_entity.pdbx_description
1 polymer ?
#
loop_
_entity_poly.entity_id
_entity_poly.type
_entity_poly.pdbx_seq_one_letter_code
_entity_poly.pdbx_strand_id
1 'polypeptide(L)'
;MAAAQPPAPLPAGKVDPGKPGTYRTTTGEYRLKSVRLPGLPAPVEMQAVVVTPQGATGRRPLALFLHGRHAPCYTPHSDEVSGDWPCPAGSLPIPSHRGYLQDQKLLASQGYVTVSIAANGINGQDWQAEDGGAQARSSLVRQHLARWADWAAHPATAPAAV
;
A
#
# COMPACT_ATOMS: atom_id res chain seq x y z
N MET A 1 25.90 -4.82 35.24
CA MET A 1 24.64 -4.05 35.16
C MET A 1 23.49 -5.03 35.30
N ALA A 2 22.52 -4.76 36.18
CA ALA A 2 21.33 -5.60 36.30
C ALA A 2 20.43 -5.42 35.07
N ALA A 3 19.87 -6.52 34.55
CA ALA A 3 18.95 -6.45 33.42
C ALA A 3 17.69 -5.68 33.80
N ALA A 4 17.23 -4.80 32.90
CA ALA A 4 15.97 -4.08 33.08
C ALA A 4 14.80 -5.08 33.07
N GLN A 5 13.93 -4.98 34.07
CA GLN A 5 12.75 -5.83 34.18
C GLN A 5 11.61 -5.20 33.37
N PRO A 6 10.97 -5.92 32.44
CA PRO A 6 9.88 -5.36 31.65
C PRO A 6 8.68 -5.01 32.55
N PRO A 7 7.90 -3.98 32.18
CA PRO A 7 6.67 -3.66 32.89
C PRO A 7 5.68 -4.83 32.85
N ALA A 8 4.80 -4.90 33.86
CA ALA A 8 3.74 -5.89 33.88
C ALA A 8 2.84 -5.78 32.63
N PRO A 9 2.39 -6.90 32.04
CA PRO A 9 1.47 -6.88 30.92
C PRO A 9 0.16 -6.16 31.26
N LEU A 10 -0.33 -5.34 30.33
CA LEU A 10 -1.65 -4.73 30.46
C LEU A 10 -2.75 -5.79 30.23
N PRO A 11 -3.95 -5.60 30.81
CA PRO A 11 -5.10 -6.46 30.51
C PRO A 11 -5.41 -6.49 29.01
N ALA A 12 -5.88 -7.63 28.51
CA ALA A 12 -6.32 -7.75 27.13
C ALA A 12 -7.48 -6.80 26.82
N GLY A 13 -7.47 -6.22 25.61
CA GLY A 13 -8.59 -5.42 25.13
C GLY A 13 -9.87 -6.23 25.04
N LYS A 14 -11.02 -5.60 25.30
CA LYS A 14 -12.35 -6.25 25.17
C LYS A 14 -12.71 -6.61 23.72
N VAL A 15 -12.06 -5.94 22.76
CA VAL A 15 -12.25 -6.15 21.32
C VAL A 15 -10.99 -6.81 20.78
N ASP A 16 -11.17 -7.92 20.08
CA ASP A 16 -10.11 -8.58 19.33
C ASP A 16 -10.08 -8.00 17.90
N PRO A 17 -9.07 -7.19 17.53
CA PRO A 17 -8.99 -6.60 16.20
C PRO A 17 -8.73 -7.64 15.10
N GLY A 18 -8.30 -8.86 15.46
CA GLY A 18 -8.05 -9.97 14.55
C GLY A 18 -9.31 -10.72 14.12
N LYS A 19 -10.47 -10.46 14.75
CA LYS A 19 -11.73 -11.14 14.38
C LYS A 19 -12.30 -10.55 13.09
N PRO A 20 -12.58 -11.38 12.07
CA PRO A 20 -13.30 -10.92 10.88
C PRO A 20 -14.66 -10.32 11.24
N GLY A 21 -15.05 -9.28 10.52
CA GLY A 21 -16.38 -8.71 10.62
C GLY A 21 -17.42 -9.46 9.79
N THR A 22 -18.59 -8.86 9.62
CA THR A 22 -19.76 -9.51 9.00
C THR A 22 -19.81 -9.36 7.48
N TYR A 23 -19.00 -8.48 6.89
CA TYR A 23 -19.01 -8.25 5.45
C TYR A 23 -18.19 -9.31 4.71
N ARG A 24 -18.76 -9.85 3.62
CA ARG A 24 -17.95 -10.44 2.55
C ARG A 24 -17.10 -9.35 1.90
N THR A 25 -16.00 -9.72 1.27
CA THR A 25 -15.08 -8.77 0.63
C THR A 25 -15.00 -8.99 -0.87
N THR A 26 -14.79 -7.90 -1.61
CA THR A 26 -14.41 -7.93 -3.03
C THR A 26 -13.04 -7.30 -3.21
N THR A 27 -12.29 -7.74 -4.22
CA THR A 27 -10.92 -7.26 -4.51
C THR A 27 -10.88 -6.74 -5.95
N GLY A 28 -10.26 -5.58 -6.14
CA GLY A 28 -9.98 -5.01 -7.44
C GLY A 28 -8.62 -4.30 -7.46
N GLU A 29 -8.19 -3.85 -8.62
CA GLU A 29 -6.94 -3.09 -8.78
C GLU A 29 -7.19 -1.84 -9.63
N TYR A 30 -6.38 -0.81 -9.41
CA TYR A 30 -6.25 0.29 -10.35
C TYR A 30 -4.78 0.55 -10.68
N ARG A 31 -4.57 1.04 -11.90
CA ARG A 31 -3.30 1.58 -12.36
C ARG A 31 -3.56 2.89 -13.07
N LEU A 32 -2.96 3.96 -12.56
CA LEU A 32 -3.02 5.29 -13.14
C LEU A 32 -1.69 5.61 -13.82
N LYS A 33 -1.60 6.78 -14.45
CA LYS A 33 -0.36 7.29 -15.01
C LYS A 33 0.70 7.43 -13.90
N SER A 34 1.89 6.90 -14.13
CA SER A 34 3.05 7.06 -13.23
C SER A 34 3.39 8.54 -13.02
N VAL A 35 3.91 8.85 -11.85
CA VAL A 35 4.19 10.24 -11.42
C VAL A 35 5.67 10.44 -11.16
N ARG A 36 6.18 11.62 -11.50
CA ARG A 36 7.54 12.04 -11.14
C ARG A 36 7.48 12.74 -9.79
N LEU A 37 8.21 12.22 -8.82
CA LEU A 37 8.32 12.83 -7.49
C LEU A 37 9.60 13.68 -7.43
N PRO A 38 9.59 14.78 -6.65
CA PRO A 38 10.80 15.56 -6.40
C PRO A 38 11.94 14.69 -5.87
N GLY A 39 13.15 14.93 -6.35
CA GLY A 39 14.35 14.18 -5.95
C GLY A 39 14.52 12.81 -6.60
N LEU A 40 13.56 12.31 -7.40
CA LEU A 40 13.68 11.02 -8.08
C LEU A 40 13.89 11.17 -9.61
N PRO A 41 14.92 10.54 -10.19
CA PRO A 41 15.25 10.67 -11.62
C PRO A 41 14.27 9.96 -12.57
N ALA A 42 13.54 8.95 -12.12
CA ALA A 42 12.55 8.20 -12.88
C ALA A 42 11.16 8.26 -12.21
N PRO A 43 10.06 8.20 -12.99
CA PRO A 43 8.71 8.13 -12.46
C PRO A 43 8.48 6.88 -11.59
N VAL A 44 7.55 7.00 -10.64
CA VAL A 44 7.11 5.93 -9.75
C VAL A 44 5.66 5.54 -10.03
N GLU A 45 5.29 4.33 -9.64
CA GLU A 45 3.98 3.77 -9.94
C GLU A 45 2.84 4.52 -9.20
N MET A 46 1.69 4.66 -9.87
CA MET A 46 0.41 4.97 -9.24
C MET A 46 -0.51 3.75 -9.38
N GLN A 47 -0.17 2.67 -8.66
CA GLN A 47 -0.85 1.38 -8.73
C GLN A 47 -1.24 0.91 -7.33
N ALA A 48 -2.41 0.27 -7.21
CA ALA A 48 -2.86 -0.28 -5.94
C ALA A 48 -3.79 -1.49 -6.12
N VAL A 49 -3.86 -2.31 -5.06
CA VAL A 49 -4.96 -3.26 -4.84
C VAL A 49 -5.93 -2.69 -3.82
N VAL A 50 -7.22 -2.83 -4.11
CA VAL A 50 -8.33 -2.35 -3.30
C VAL A 50 -9.12 -3.54 -2.80
N VAL A 51 -9.45 -3.57 -1.51
CA VAL A 51 -10.37 -4.56 -0.94
C VAL A 51 -11.48 -3.82 -0.19
N THR A 52 -12.73 -4.11 -0.54
CA THR A 52 -13.91 -3.41 -0.02
C THR A 52 -14.96 -4.38 0.52
N PRO A 53 -15.79 -3.95 1.49
CA PRO A 53 -16.96 -4.72 1.94
C PRO A 53 -18.02 -4.79 0.85
N GLN A 54 -18.47 -5.99 0.52
CA GLN A 54 -19.53 -6.22 -0.45
C GLN A 54 -20.88 -5.77 0.11
N GLY A 55 -21.64 -4.99 -0.68
CA GLY A 55 -23.01 -4.58 -0.34
C GLY A 55 -23.12 -3.54 0.78
N ALA A 56 -21.99 -3.01 1.26
CA ALA A 56 -22.00 -1.94 2.25
C ALA A 56 -22.42 -0.61 1.61
N THR A 57 -23.38 0.09 2.23
CA THR A 57 -23.83 1.42 1.79
C THR A 57 -23.31 2.54 2.71
N GLY A 58 -23.31 3.79 2.25
CA GLY A 58 -22.91 4.95 3.04
C GLY A 58 -21.39 5.18 3.15
N ARG A 59 -20.99 6.23 3.88
CA ARG A 59 -19.58 6.61 4.06
C ARG A 59 -18.83 5.55 4.87
N ARG A 60 -17.59 5.26 4.47
CA ARG A 60 -16.72 4.27 5.11
C ARG A 60 -15.33 4.85 5.39
N PRO A 61 -14.67 4.40 6.47
CA PRO A 61 -13.27 4.74 6.70
C PRO A 61 -12.39 4.09 5.61
N LEU A 62 -11.39 4.83 5.15
CA LEU A 62 -10.36 4.37 4.24
C LEU A 62 -9.09 4.00 5.03
N ALA A 63 -8.58 2.78 4.84
CA ALA A 63 -7.28 2.35 5.33
C ALA A 63 -6.30 2.22 4.16
N LEU A 64 -5.25 3.06 4.15
CA LEU A 64 -4.18 3.00 3.16
C LEU A 64 -2.95 2.28 3.72
N PHE A 65 -2.46 1.31 2.98
CA PHE A 65 -1.26 0.55 3.26
C PHE A 65 -0.15 0.92 2.28
N LEU A 66 1.07 1.02 2.80
CA LEU A 66 2.29 1.22 2.04
C LEU A 66 3.35 0.28 2.62
N HIS A 67 3.97 -0.52 1.76
CA HIS A 67 5.00 -1.47 2.18
C HIS A 67 6.32 -0.77 2.57
N GLY A 68 7.18 -1.51 3.27
CA GLY A 68 8.49 -1.05 3.71
C GLY A 68 9.51 -0.89 2.57
N ARG A 69 10.80 -1.00 2.90
CA ARG A 69 11.86 -0.98 1.89
C ARG A 69 12.26 -2.40 1.52
N HIS A 70 12.27 -2.72 0.23
CA HIS A 70 12.70 -4.00 -0.34
C HIS A 70 13.17 -3.81 -1.79
N ALA A 71 13.77 -4.84 -2.40
CA ALA A 71 14.22 -4.81 -3.80
C ALA A 71 13.03 -4.53 -4.75
N PRO A 72 13.11 -3.56 -5.69
CA PRO A 72 11.99 -3.20 -6.54
C PRO A 72 11.62 -4.24 -7.61
N CYS A 73 12.59 -5.05 -8.07
CA CYS A 73 12.43 -5.90 -9.25
C CYS A 73 12.87 -7.34 -8.98
N TYR A 74 12.25 -8.29 -9.68
CA TYR A 74 12.59 -9.72 -9.65
C TYR A 74 12.67 -10.29 -11.06
N THR A 75 13.46 -11.35 -11.23
CA THR A 75 13.53 -12.10 -12.49
C THR A 75 12.60 -13.32 -12.42
N PRO A 76 11.61 -13.46 -13.32
CA PRO A 76 10.74 -14.64 -13.34
C PRO A 76 11.54 -15.94 -13.49
N HIS A 77 11.12 -17.00 -12.78
CA HIS A 77 11.78 -18.31 -12.79
C HIS A 77 13.24 -18.30 -12.29
N SER A 78 13.59 -17.31 -11.45
CA SER A 78 14.88 -17.15 -10.81
C SER A 78 14.69 -16.62 -9.38
N ASP A 79 15.69 -16.82 -8.52
CA ASP A 79 15.75 -16.23 -7.18
C ASP A 79 16.43 -14.84 -7.19
N GLU A 80 16.79 -14.34 -8.37
CA GLU A 80 17.42 -13.04 -8.54
C GLU A 80 16.46 -11.87 -8.30
N VAL A 81 16.93 -10.91 -7.51
CA VAL A 81 16.29 -9.61 -7.28
C VAL A 81 17.25 -8.48 -7.64
N SER A 82 16.72 -7.37 -8.15
CA SER A 82 17.50 -6.18 -8.48
C SER A 82 17.03 -4.98 -7.68
N GLY A 83 18.01 -4.15 -7.28
CA GLY A 83 17.84 -2.81 -6.71
C GLY A 83 17.47 -1.74 -7.74
N ASP A 84 17.55 -2.06 -9.03
CA ASP A 84 17.45 -1.09 -10.11
C ASP A 84 16.02 -0.60 -10.33
N TRP A 85 15.90 0.65 -10.75
CA TRP A 85 14.65 1.21 -11.24
C TRP A 85 14.89 2.19 -12.39
N PRO A 86 14.15 2.08 -13.52
CA PRO A 86 13.15 1.06 -13.84
C PRO A 86 13.72 -0.37 -13.90
N CYS A 87 12.86 -1.37 -13.80
CA CYS A 87 13.29 -2.76 -13.85
C CYS A 87 14.06 -3.07 -15.14
N PRO A 88 15.26 -3.68 -15.05
CA PRO A 88 16.04 -4.10 -16.20
C PRO A 88 15.28 -5.05 -17.13
N ALA A 89 15.70 -5.11 -18.39
CA ALA A 89 15.13 -6.05 -19.35
C ALA A 89 15.20 -7.50 -18.82
N GLY A 90 14.10 -8.25 -18.97
CA GLY A 90 13.98 -9.61 -18.42
C GLY A 90 13.52 -9.69 -16.96
N SER A 91 13.44 -8.56 -16.25
CA SER A 91 12.90 -8.48 -14.89
C SER A 91 11.54 -7.77 -14.85
N LEU A 92 10.78 -8.01 -13.79
CA LEU A 92 9.46 -7.42 -13.54
C LEU A 92 9.44 -6.72 -12.18
N PRO A 93 8.58 -5.69 -12.00
CA PRO A 93 8.38 -5.08 -10.69
C PRO A 93 7.81 -6.10 -9.70
N ILE A 94 8.35 -6.16 -8.48
CA ILE A 94 7.77 -6.93 -7.39
C ILE A 94 6.34 -6.40 -7.15
N PRO A 95 5.30 -7.24 -7.06
CA PRO A 95 3.92 -6.81 -6.85
C PRO A 95 3.67 -6.38 -5.40
N SER A 96 4.43 -5.40 -4.92
CA SER A 96 4.52 -4.97 -3.53
C SER A 96 3.20 -4.45 -2.95
N HIS A 97 2.36 -3.85 -3.78
CA HIS A 97 0.99 -3.46 -3.44
C HIS A 97 0.11 -4.64 -2.96
N ARG A 98 0.44 -5.90 -3.28
CA ARG A 98 -0.33 -7.08 -2.85
C ARG A 98 0.09 -7.64 -1.49
N GLY A 99 1.14 -7.10 -0.86
CA GLY A 99 1.71 -7.63 0.38
C GLY A 99 0.78 -7.62 1.59
N TYR A 100 -0.25 -6.75 1.60
CA TYR A 100 -1.17 -6.57 2.73
C TYR A 100 -2.55 -7.22 2.52
N LEU A 101 -2.71 -8.10 1.53
CA LEU A 101 -4.04 -8.65 1.18
C LEU A 101 -4.77 -9.32 2.36
N GLN A 102 -4.03 -9.95 3.28
CA GLN A 102 -4.64 -10.55 4.47
C GLN A 102 -5.24 -9.48 5.41
N ASP A 103 -4.47 -8.44 5.74
CA ASP A 103 -4.91 -7.33 6.58
C ASP A 103 -6.02 -6.51 5.92
N GLN A 104 -5.90 -6.30 4.60
CA GLN A 104 -6.92 -5.64 3.80
C GLN A 104 -8.25 -6.39 3.85
N LYS A 105 -8.25 -7.72 3.69
CA LYS A 105 -9.46 -8.55 3.80
C LYS A 105 -10.06 -8.51 5.21
N LEU A 106 -9.21 -8.54 6.24
CA LEU A 106 -9.66 -8.43 7.64
C LEU A 106 -10.37 -7.10 7.88
N LEU A 107 -9.73 -5.97 7.61
CA LEU A 107 -10.34 -4.65 7.80
C LEU A 107 -11.55 -4.45 6.90
N ALA A 108 -11.52 -4.91 5.65
CA ALA A 108 -12.67 -4.82 4.76
C ALA A 108 -13.86 -5.63 5.27
N SER A 109 -13.64 -6.82 5.84
CA SER A 109 -14.71 -7.59 6.49
C SER A 109 -15.34 -6.86 7.68
N GLN A 110 -14.57 -5.97 8.33
CA GLN A 110 -15.01 -5.10 9.43
C GLN A 110 -15.64 -3.78 8.96
N GLY A 111 -15.71 -3.54 7.64
CA GLY A 111 -16.40 -2.39 7.05
C GLY A 111 -15.49 -1.25 6.58
N TYR A 112 -14.17 -1.46 6.50
CA TYR A 112 -13.24 -0.49 5.91
C TYR A 112 -13.16 -0.63 4.39
N VAL A 113 -13.02 0.49 3.69
CA VAL A 113 -12.45 0.45 2.34
C VAL A 113 -10.93 0.41 2.53
N THR A 114 -10.24 -0.53 1.88
CA THR A 114 -8.79 -0.66 2.03
C THR A 114 -8.09 -0.51 0.70
N VAL A 115 -6.93 0.12 0.70
CA VAL A 115 -6.09 0.30 -0.48
C VAL A 115 -4.63 0.07 -0.11
N SER A 116 -3.91 -0.76 -0.85
CA SER A 116 -2.48 -0.98 -0.66
C SER A 116 -1.75 -0.58 -1.94
N ILE A 117 -0.79 0.33 -1.83
CA ILE A 117 -0.16 1.01 -2.98
C ILE A 117 1.24 0.48 -3.26
N ALA A 118 1.65 0.51 -4.54
CA ALA A 118 3.00 0.16 -4.96
C ALA A 118 3.95 1.35 -4.76
N ALA A 119 5.22 1.07 -4.48
CA ALA A 119 6.24 2.10 -4.28
C ALA A 119 7.65 1.61 -4.65
N ASN A 120 7.74 0.64 -5.59
CA ASN A 120 9.03 0.08 -5.97
C ASN A 120 9.92 1.14 -6.60
N GLY A 121 9.34 2.06 -7.37
CA GLY A 121 10.09 3.17 -7.94
C GLY A 121 10.72 4.09 -6.92
N ILE A 122 10.17 4.20 -5.72
CA ILE A 122 10.85 4.92 -4.63
C ILE A 122 12.02 4.07 -4.14
N ASN A 123 11.82 2.78 -3.84
CA ASN A 123 12.86 1.91 -3.31
C ASN A 123 14.11 1.80 -4.20
N GLY A 124 13.96 1.81 -5.54
CA GLY A 124 15.11 1.74 -6.44
C GLY A 124 15.88 3.05 -6.60
N GLN A 125 15.39 4.14 -5.99
CA GLN A 125 15.94 5.49 -6.17
C GLN A 125 16.17 6.22 -4.84
N ASP A 126 15.72 5.67 -3.71
CA ASP A 126 15.70 6.31 -2.40
C ASP A 126 17.09 6.65 -1.85
N TRP A 127 18.11 5.90 -2.27
CA TRP A 127 19.52 6.13 -1.94
C TRP A 127 20.05 7.49 -2.45
N GLN A 128 19.39 8.12 -3.43
CA GLN A 128 19.74 9.45 -3.93
C GLN A 128 19.16 10.58 -3.07
N ALA A 129 18.20 10.28 -2.21
CA ALA A 129 17.54 11.26 -1.36
C ALA A 129 18.20 11.28 0.03
N GLU A 130 18.51 12.48 0.54
CA GLU A 130 19.13 12.69 1.85
C GLU A 130 18.28 12.08 3.00
N ASP A 131 16.97 12.08 2.84
CA ASP A 131 16.00 11.55 3.82
C ASP A 131 15.65 10.07 3.62
N GLY A 132 16.38 9.36 2.76
CA GLY A 132 16.10 7.96 2.43
C GLY A 132 14.73 7.75 1.78
N GLY A 133 14.20 8.75 1.07
CA GLY A 133 12.95 8.67 0.32
C GLY A 133 11.69 8.91 1.16
N ALA A 134 11.83 9.39 2.41
CA ALA A 134 10.69 9.65 3.30
C ALA A 134 9.70 10.66 2.70
N GLN A 135 10.19 11.77 2.13
CA GLN A 135 9.37 12.78 1.47
C GLN A 135 8.70 12.24 0.21
N ALA A 136 9.38 11.40 -0.57
CA ALA A 136 8.80 10.75 -1.74
C ALA A 136 7.64 9.84 -1.35
N ARG A 137 7.81 9.01 -0.30
CA ARG A 137 6.75 8.14 0.25
C ARG A 137 5.56 8.96 0.73
N SER A 138 5.83 10.03 1.47
CA SER A 138 4.81 10.96 1.97
C SER A 138 4.00 11.58 0.82
N SER A 139 4.69 12.00 -0.24
CA SER A 139 4.07 12.61 -1.42
C SER A 139 3.24 11.61 -2.23
N LEU A 140 3.70 10.36 -2.34
CA LEU A 140 2.95 9.30 -3.01
C LEU A 140 1.65 8.98 -2.25
N VAL A 141 1.72 8.79 -0.93
CA VAL A 141 0.55 8.58 -0.08
C VAL A 141 -0.48 9.70 -0.26
N ARG A 142 -0.04 10.96 -0.19
CA ARG A 142 -0.94 12.12 -0.39
C ARG A 142 -1.57 12.15 -1.78
N GLN A 143 -0.84 11.78 -2.83
CA GLN A 143 -1.40 11.74 -4.18
C GLN A 143 -2.48 10.65 -4.33
N HIS A 144 -2.27 9.47 -3.75
CA HIS A 144 -3.31 8.44 -3.71
C HIS A 144 -4.53 8.90 -2.89
N LEU A 145 -4.33 9.50 -1.72
CA LEU A 145 -5.42 10.03 -0.90
C LEU A 145 -6.20 11.16 -1.62
N ALA A 146 -5.52 12.01 -2.39
CA ALA A 146 -6.16 13.03 -3.20
C ALA A 146 -7.07 12.40 -4.28
N ARG A 147 -6.62 11.33 -4.95
CA ARG A 147 -7.46 10.56 -5.89
C ARG A 147 -8.70 9.98 -5.20
N TRP A 148 -8.53 9.39 -4.02
CA TRP A 148 -9.66 8.88 -3.24
C TRP A 148 -10.64 9.97 -2.81
N ALA A 149 -10.15 11.17 -2.45
CA ALA A 149 -11.01 12.30 -2.16
C ALA A 149 -11.80 12.75 -3.40
N ASP A 150 -11.14 12.83 -4.57
CA ASP A 150 -11.77 13.18 -5.84
C ASP A 150 -12.85 12.17 -6.22
N TRP A 151 -12.56 10.87 -6.10
CA TRP A 151 -13.50 9.77 -6.38
C TRP A 151 -14.66 9.74 -5.39
N ALA A 152 -14.41 10.02 -4.12
CA ALA A 152 -15.48 10.13 -3.13
C ALA A 152 -16.43 11.31 -3.41
N ALA A 153 -15.90 12.42 -3.95
CA ALA A 153 -16.70 13.57 -4.38
C ALA A 153 -17.40 13.33 -5.74
N HIS A 154 -16.77 12.57 -6.64
CA HIS A 154 -17.26 12.32 -8.00
C HIS A 154 -17.15 10.83 -8.38
N PRO A 155 -18.03 9.95 -7.84
CA PRO A 155 -17.91 8.49 -8.01
C PRO A 155 -17.90 8.02 -9.47
N ALA A 156 -18.57 8.74 -10.38
CA ALA A 156 -18.59 8.41 -11.80
C ALA A 156 -17.21 8.48 -12.49
N THR A 157 -16.21 9.10 -11.85
CA THR A 157 -14.83 9.20 -12.37
C THR A 157 -13.89 8.15 -11.79
N ALA A 158 -14.37 7.33 -10.85
CA ALA A 158 -13.59 6.33 -10.16
C ALA A 158 -13.28 5.14 -11.09
N PRO A 159 -12.09 4.52 -10.97
CA PRO A 159 -11.84 3.20 -11.55
C PRO A 159 -12.87 2.19 -11.05
N ALA A 160 -13.18 1.16 -11.83
CA ALA A 160 -14.18 0.15 -11.46
C ALA A 160 -13.90 -0.57 -10.12
N ALA A 161 -12.66 -0.53 -9.63
CA ALA A 161 -12.25 -1.12 -8.35
C ALA A 161 -12.50 -0.23 -7.12
N VAL A 162 -13.00 1.00 -7.30
CA VAL A 162 -13.13 2.06 -6.28
C VAL A 162 -14.60 2.39 -6.01
#